data_AF-A0A7S1BUN7-F1
#
_entry.id   AF-A0A7S1BUN7-F1
#
_cell.length_a   1.000
_cell.length_b   1.000
_cell.length_c   1.000
_cell.angle_alpha   90.00
_cell.angle_beta   90.00
_cell.angle_gamma   90.00
#
_symmetry.space_group_name_H-M   'P 1'
#
loop_
_entity.id
_entity.type
_entity.pdbx_description
1 polymer ?
#
loop_
_entity_poly.entity_id
_entity_poly.type
_entity_poly.pdbx_seq_one_letter_code
_entity_poly.pdbx_strand_id
1 'polypeptide(L)'
;MGDNVAYCESEYCNQGWNELFSHMSPYGYANFGIAFGLGFSVVGAAWGIWLTGSSLVGAAVKAPRIRSKNLISVIFCEATAIYGVIMAIILSNKIKTPEDAMGEDWDWNGFYYAGYGMFSAGLSVGLTNIASG
;
A
#
# COMPACT_ATOMS: atom_id res chain seq x y z
N MET A 1 -40.96 -11.61 22.53
CA MET A 1 -40.11 -10.42 22.66
C MET A 1 -39.89 -9.91 21.25
N GLY A 2 -40.40 -8.71 20.95
CA GLY A 2 -40.37 -8.14 19.61
C GLY A 2 -39.03 -7.49 19.33
N ASP A 3 -38.29 -8.04 18.37
CA ASP A 3 -37.06 -7.45 17.86
C ASP A 3 -37.45 -6.38 16.83
N ASN A 4 -37.56 -5.15 17.29
CA ASN A 4 -37.72 -3.97 16.43
C ASN A 4 -36.39 -3.71 15.70
N VAL A 5 -36.09 -4.52 14.67
CA VAL A 5 -35.02 -4.22 13.73
C VAL A 5 -35.46 -2.98 12.95
N ALA A 6 -34.86 -1.83 13.27
CA ALA A 6 -35.09 -0.60 12.54
C ALA A 6 -34.68 -0.82 11.08
N TYR A 7 -35.64 -1.00 10.16
CA TYR A 7 -35.34 -1.05 8.74
C TYR A 7 -34.84 0.32 8.29
N CYS A 8 -33.65 0.35 7.73
CA CYS A 8 -33.05 1.55 7.17
C CYS A 8 -33.90 2.08 6.00
N GLU A 9 -34.47 3.28 6.16
CA GLU A 9 -35.34 3.94 5.17
C GLU A 9 -34.58 4.85 4.18
N SER A 10 -33.24 4.92 4.28
CA SER A 10 -32.39 5.77 3.44
C SER A 10 -31.30 4.98 2.72
N GLU A 11 -30.98 5.38 1.49
CA GLU A 11 -30.04 4.73 0.56
C GLU A 11 -28.58 4.65 1.08
N TYR A 12 -28.25 5.39 2.14
CA TYR A 12 -26.90 5.48 2.74
C TYR A 12 -26.77 4.81 4.11
N CYS A 13 -27.76 4.02 4.51
CA CYS A 13 -27.82 3.46 5.85
C CYS A 13 -27.10 2.12 5.89
N ASN A 14 -25.89 2.10 6.47
CA ASN A 14 -25.09 0.89 6.69
C ASN A 14 -25.41 0.31 8.07
N GLN A 15 -26.08 -0.84 8.15
CA GLN A 15 -26.42 -1.50 9.41
C GLN A 15 -25.25 -2.30 10.00
N GLY A 16 -24.23 -2.62 9.18
CA GLY A 16 -23.06 -3.37 9.62
C GLY A 16 -21.78 -3.08 8.84
N TRP A 17 -20.65 -3.57 9.37
CA TRP A 17 -19.32 -3.41 8.77
C TRP A 17 -19.21 -3.98 7.36
N ASN A 18 -19.93 -5.07 7.06
CA ASN A 18 -19.90 -5.72 5.75
C ASN A 18 -20.55 -4.85 4.66
N GLU A 19 -21.65 -4.17 4.98
CA GLU A 19 -22.33 -3.23 4.08
C GLU A 19 -21.48 -1.99 3.84
N LEU A 20 -20.83 -1.49 4.89
CA LEU A 20 -19.94 -0.34 4.80
C LEU A 20 -18.74 -0.62 3.87
N PHE A 21 -18.12 -1.80 4.00
CA PHE A 21 -16.99 -2.17 3.13
C PHE A 21 -17.40 -2.48 1.69
N SER A 22 -18.60 -3.00 1.46
CA SER A 22 -19.13 -3.26 0.11
C SER A 22 -19.67 -2.00 -0.57
N HIS A 23 -20.12 -0.97 0.18
CA HIS A 23 -20.50 0.33 -0.37
C HIS A 23 -19.29 1.17 -0.82
N MET A 24 -18.08 0.84 -0.37
CA MET A 24 -16.86 1.50 -0.85
C MET A 24 -16.41 0.94 -2.19
N SER A 25 -16.07 1.83 -3.14
CA SER A 25 -15.68 1.43 -4.48
C SER A 25 -14.40 0.53 -4.49
N PRO A 26 -14.38 -0.57 -5.25
CA PRO A 26 -13.21 -1.43 -5.41
C PRO A 26 -11.97 -0.72 -5.96
N TYR A 27 -12.17 0.27 -6.84
CA TYR A 27 -11.08 1.15 -7.31
C TYR A 27 -10.45 1.94 -6.18
N GLY A 28 -11.24 2.38 -5.19
CA GLY A 28 -10.74 3.04 -3.99
C GLY A 28 -9.75 2.15 -3.24
N TYR A 29 -10.14 0.91 -2.94
CA TYR A 29 -9.27 -0.07 -2.28
C TYR A 29 -7.98 -0.33 -3.06
N ALA A 30 -8.09 -0.50 -4.39
CA ALA A 30 -6.92 -0.72 -5.23
C ALA A 30 -5.95 0.47 -5.20
N ASN A 31 -6.45 1.70 -5.33
CA ASN A 31 -5.62 2.90 -5.30
C ASN A 31 -5.00 3.14 -3.91
N PHE A 32 -5.74 2.90 -2.83
CA PHE A 32 -5.18 2.97 -1.47
C PHE A 32 -4.10 1.92 -1.25
N GLY A 33 -4.27 0.70 -1.77
CA GLY A 33 -3.24 -0.34 -1.74
C GLY A 33 -1.95 0.12 -2.39
N ILE A 34 -2.04 0.66 -3.61
CA ILE A 34 -0.88 1.18 -4.35
C ILE A 34 -0.21 2.34 -3.60
N ALA A 35 -1.01 3.28 -3.10
CA ALA A 35 -0.53 4.44 -2.36
C ALA A 35 0.19 4.05 -1.07
N PHE A 36 -0.37 3.13 -0.27
CA PHE A 36 0.28 2.64 0.95
C PHE A 36 1.52 1.80 0.66
N GLY A 37 1.49 0.96 -0.38
CA GLY A 37 2.64 0.17 -0.81
C GLY A 37 3.83 1.05 -1.19
N LEU A 38 3.61 2.06 -2.02
CA LEU A 38 4.65 3.01 -2.41
C LEU A 38 5.07 3.91 -1.24
N GLY A 39 4.09 4.52 -0.57
CA GLY A 39 4.32 5.49 0.50
C GLY A 39 5.14 4.92 1.65
N PHE A 40 4.73 3.76 2.19
CA PHE A 40 5.47 3.13 3.29
C PHE A 40 6.85 2.64 2.87
N SER A 41 7.03 2.20 1.63
CA SER A 41 8.37 1.82 1.12
C SER A 41 9.34 3.00 1.10
N VAL A 42 8.88 4.17 0.63
CA VAL A 42 9.72 5.38 0.57
C VAL A 42 9.99 5.95 1.96
N VAL A 43 8.99 5.91 2.85
CA VAL A 43 9.17 6.32 4.25
C VAL A 43 10.20 5.45 4.96
N GLY A 44 10.15 4.13 4.76
CA GLY A 44 11.15 3.19 5.28
C GLY A 44 12.56 3.55 4.83
N ALA A 45 12.76 3.63 3.51
CA ALA A 45 14.05 3.97 2.93
C ALA A 45 14.59 5.31 3.44
N ALA A 46 13.76 6.35 3.52
CA ALA A 46 14.16 7.65 4.04
C ALA A 46 14.61 7.56 5.52
N TRP A 47 13.94 6.74 6.31
CA TRP A 47 14.27 6.54 7.72
C TRP A 47 15.65 5.88 7.91
N GLY A 48 15.96 4.79 7.19
CA GLY A 48 17.27 4.15 7.28
C GLY A 48 18.40 5.01 6.72
N ILE A 49 18.16 5.78 5.66
CA ILE A 49 19.15 6.74 5.13
C ILE A 49 19.46 7.81 6.18
N TRP A 50 18.45 8.32 6.89
CA TRP A 50 18.66 9.32 7.95
C TRP A 50 19.51 8.78 9.11
N LEU A 51 19.21 7.56 9.59
CA LEU A 51 19.96 6.92 10.68
C LEU A 51 21.41 6.60 10.30
N THR A 52 21.61 6.03 9.11
CA THR A 52 22.95 5.64 8.64
C THR A 52 23.76 6.86 8.19
N GLY A 53 23.13 7.85 7.57
CA GLY A 53 23.75 9.08 7.10
C GLY A 53 24.31 9.94 8.23
N SER A 54 23.54 10.15 9.31
CA SER A 54 24.01 10.91 10.48
C SER A 54 25.24 10.26 11.14
N SER A 55 25.21 8.94 11.30
CA SER A 55 26.33 8.15 11.84
C SER A 55 27.56 8.16 10.93
N LEU A 56 27.35 8.06 9.61
CA LEU A 56 28.42 8.07 8.61
C LEU A 56 29.18 9.39 8.59
N VAL A 57 28.45 10.52 8.58
CA VAL A 57 29.04 11.86 8.56
C VAL A 57 29.86 12.10 9.83
N GLY A 58 29.34 11.72 11.00
CA GLY A 58 30.07 11.84 12.27
C GLY A 58 31.38 11.05 12.28
N ALA A 59 31.36 9.80 11.83
CA ALA A 59 32.55 8.96 11.79
C ALA A 59 33.57 9.41 10.72
N ALA A 60 33.09 9.99 9.61
CA ALA A 60 33.94 10.44 8.51
C ALA A 60 34.87 11.60 8.87
N VAL A 61 34.53 12.42 9.87
CA VAL A 61 35.37 13.54 10.33
C VAL A 61 36.74 13.05 10.82
N LYS A 62 36.77 11.94 11.59
CA LYS A 62 38.02 11.40 12.15
C LYS A 62 38.70 10.38 11.24
N ALA A 63 37.95 9.67 10.41
CA ALA A 63 38.48 8.63 9.52
C ALA A 63 37.79 8.65 8.14
N PRO A 64 38.19 9.54 7.21
CA PRO A 64 37.47 9.74 5.94
C PRO A 64 37.49 8.52 4.99
N ARG A 65 38.42 7.58 5.20
CA ARG A 65 38.53 6.33 4.45
C ARG A 65 37.35 5.36 4.61
N ILE A 66 36.51 5.56 5.64
CA ILE A 66 35.35 4.68 5.90
C ILE A 66 34.11 5.05 5.07
N ARG A 67 34.09 6.24 4.45
CA ARG A 67 32.93 6.72 3.69
C ARG A 67 32.53 5.77 2.57
N SER A 68 33.49 5.38 1.74
CA SER A 68 33.24 4.52 0.57
C SER A 68 32.82 3.09 0.92
N LYS A 69 33.26 2.55 2.07
CA LYS A 69 32.90 1.19 2.50
C LYS A 69 31.51 1.11 3.11
N ASN A 70 31.11 2.15 3.86
CA ASN A 70 29.81 2.16 4.55
C ASN A 70 28.66 2.69 3.69
N LEU A 71 28.95 3.24 2.50
CA LEU A 71 27.91 3.63 1.51
C LEU A 71 27.03 2.47 1.07
N ILE A 72 27.50 1.22 1.20
CA ILE A 72 26.70 0.05 0.83
C ILE A 72 25.39 -0.06 1.63
N SER A 73 25.38 0.41 2.88
CA SER A 73 24.17 0.44 3.71
C SER A 73 23.10 1.38 3.16
N VAL A 74 23.51 2.51 2.57
CA VAL A 74 22.60 3.49 1.95
C VAL A 74 22.00 2.90 0.67
N ILE A 75 22.80 2.18 -0.11
CA ILE A 75 22.36 1.53 -1.36
C ILE A 75 21.31 0.45 -1.08
N PHE A 76 21.43 -0.33 0.00
CA PHE A 76 20.39 -1.31 0.36
C PHE A 76 19.07 -0.63 0.74
N CYS A 77 19.14 0.52 1.41
CA CYS A 77 17.99 1.36 1.71
C CYS A 77 17.30 1.88 0.43
N GLU A 78 18.05 2.28 -0.59
CA GLU A 78 17.47 2.70 -1.87
C GLU A 78 16.86 1.53 -2.65
N ALA A 79 17.45 0.34 -2.56
CA ALA A 79 16.95 -0.85 -3.23
C ALA A 79 15.53 -1.23 -2.73
N THR A 80 15.24 -1.08 -1.44
CA THR A 80 13.88 -1.33 -0.89
C THR A 80 12.85 -0.33 -1.42
N ALA A 81 13.24 0.94 -1.61
CA ALA A 81 12.37 1.94 -2.25
C ALA A 81 12.08 1.59 -3.72
N ILE A 82 13.09 1.16 -4.48
CA ILE A 82 12.92 0.75 -5.88
C ILE A 82 11.97 -0.44 -5.98
N TYR A 83 12.07 -1.42 -5.07
CA TYR A 83 11.14 -2.54 -5.02
C TYR A 83 9.68 -2.07 -4.80
N GLY A 84 9.46 -1.10 -3.91
CA GLY A 84 8.15 -0.47 -3.71
C GLY A 84 7.61 0.23 -4.96
N VAL A 85 8.47 0.96 -5.69
CA VAL A 85 8.10 1.62 -6.96
C VAL A 85 7.72 0.61 -8.04
N ILE A 86 8.51 -0.46 -8.21
CA ILE A 86 8.23 -1.52 -9.18
C ILE A 86 6.87 -2.17 -8.87
N MET A 87 6.61 -2.48 -7.60
CA MET A 87 5.33 -3.07 -7.18
C MET A 87 4.15 -2.12 -7.44
N ALA A 88 4.30 -0.83 -7.17
CA ALA A 88 3.27 0.16 -7.47
C ALA A 88 2.94 0.21 -8.98
N ILE A 89 3.96 0.15 -9.85
CA ILE A 89 3.76 0.11 -11.31
C ILE A 89 3.03 -1.17 -11.73
N ILE A 90 3.45 -2.34 -11.22
CA ILE A 90 2.81 -3.62 -11.56
C ILE A 90 1.34 -3.63 -11.14
N LEU A 91 1.03 -3.14 -9.94
CA LEU A 91 -0.33 -3.07 -9.43
C LEU A 91 -1.18 -2.05 -10.22
N SER A 92 -0.63 -0.89 -10.58
CA SER A 92 -1.33 0.11 -11.39
C SER A 92 -1.75 -0.46 -12.75
N ASN A 93 -0.88 -1.25 -13.40
CA ASN A 93 -1.19 -1.90 -14.67
C ASN A 93 -2.26 -3.00 -14.58
N LYS A 94 -2.60 -3.47 -13.37
CA LYS A 94 -3.69 -4.44 -13.17
C LYS A 94 -5.06 -3.77 -13.05
N ILE A 95 -5.12 -2.46 -12.84
CA ILE A 95 -6.37 -1.71 -12.82
C ILE A 95 -6.82 -1.53 -14.27
N LYS A 96 -7.90 -2.22 -14.64
CA LYS A 96 -8.53 -2.10 -15.95
C LYS A 96 -9.94 -1.58 -15.79
N THR A 97 -10.37 -0.75 -16.72
CA THR A 97 -11.78 -0.43 -16.91
C THR A 97 -12.49 -1.64 -17.51
N PRO A 98 -13.66 -2.06 -17.00
CA PRO A 98 -14.43 -3.13 -17.60
C PRO A 98 -14.77 -2.78 -19.06
N GLU A 99 -14.39 -3.66 -19.99
CA GLU A 99 -14.65 -3.50 -21.43
C GLU A 99 -16.11 -3.79 -21.79
N ASP A 100 -16.76 -4.65 -21.01
CA ASP A 100 -18.19 -4.94 -21.15
C ASP A 100 -19.01 -3.96 -20.30
N ALA A 101 -20.06 -3.40 -20.90
CA ALA A 101 -21.09 -2.66 -20.16
C ALA A 101 -21.58 -3.55 -19.02
N MET A 102 -21.64 -3.00 -17.81
CA MET A 102 -21.95 -3.69 -16.56
C MET A 102 -23.36 -4.32 -16.65
N GLY A 103 -23.43 -5.51 -17.26
CA GLY A 103 -24.66 -6.24 -17.50
C GLY A 103 -25.19 -6.88 -16.21
N GLU A 104 -26.41 -7.38 -16.28
CA GLU A 104 -27.11 -8.00 -15.14
C GLU A 104 -26.36 -9.23 -14.58
N ASP A 105 -25.56 -9.92 -15.40
CA ASP A 105 -24.76 -11.10 -15.05
C ASP A 105 -23.30 -10.81 -14.65
N TRP A 106 -22.95 -9.56 -14.32
CA TRP A 106 -21.57 -9.21 -13.99
C TRP A 106 -21.10 -9.82 -12.66
N ASP A 107 -19.89 -10.39 -12.65
CA ASP A 107 -19.30 -11.01 -11.44
C ASP A 107 -18.82 -9.95 -10.43
N TRP A 108 -19.77 -9.42 -9.66
CA TRP A 108 -19.52 -8.48 -8.57
C TRP A 108 -18.59 -9.08 -7.51
N ASN A 109 -18.71 -10.38 -7.20
CA ASN A 109 -17.88 -11.03 -6.18
C ASN A 109 -16.39 -11.04 -6.59
N GLY A 110 -16.11 -11.37 -7.84
CA GLY A 110 -14.76 -11.30 -8.41
C GLY A 110 -14.19 -9.90 -8.40
N PHE A 111 -15.01 -8.89 -8.66
CA PHE A 111 -14.58 -7.49 -8.68
C PHE A 111 -14.22 -6.95 -7.28
N TYR A 112 -15.04 -7.23 -6.27
CA TYR A 112 -14.72 -6.88 -4.87
C TYR A 112 -13.49 -7.66 -4.37
N TYR A 113 -13.38 -8.95 -4.70
CA TYR A 113 -12.22 -9.77 -4.36
C TYR A 113 -10.92 -9.20 -4.95
N ALA A 114 -10.94 -8.76 -6.21
CA ALA A 114 -9.81 -8.10 -6.84
C ALA A 114 -9.42 -6.81 -6.10
N GLY A 115 -10.40 -5.97 -5.71
CA GLY A 115 -10.16 -4.75 -4.93
C GLY A 115 -9.46 -5.02 -3.58
N TYR A 116 -9.97 -5.99 -2.80
CA TYR A 116 -9.36 -6.38 -1.53
C TYR A 116 -7.98 -7.03 -1.70
N GLY A 117 -7.81 -7.82 -2.75
CA GLY A 117 -6.52 -8.42 -3.11
C GLY A 117 -5.47 -7.36 -3.42
N MET A 118 -5.82 -6.33 -4.19
CA MET A 118 -4.92 -5.21 -4.50
C MET A 118 -4.56 -4.39 -3.27
N PHE A 119 -5.53 -4.15 -2.39
CA PHE A 119 -5.31 -3.44 -1.13
C PHE A 119 -4.32 -4.19 -0.20
N SER A 120 -4.57 -5.48 0.04
CA SER A 120 -3.73 -6.31 0.91
C SER A 120 -2.32 -6.56 0.33
N ALA A 121 -2.21 -6.71 -0.99
CA ALA A 121 -0.92 -6.81 -1.66
C ALA A 121 -0.08 -5.54 -1.48
N GLY A 122 -0.66 -4.36 -1.70
CA GLY A 122 0.03 -3.10 -1.49
C GLY A 122 0.43 -2.87 -0.04
N LEU A 123 -0.48 -3.15 0.90
CA LEU A 123 -0.24 -2.98 2.33
C LEU A 123 0.87 -3.91 2.85
N SER A 124 0.85 -5.19 2.47
CA SER A 124 1.86 -6.17 2.91
C SER A 124 3.27 -5.82 2.42
N VAL A 125 3.40 -5.38 1.16
CA VAL A 125 4.68 -4.92 0.60
C VAL A 125 5.15 -3.66 1.31
N GLY A 126 4.28 -2.66 1.47
CA GLY A 126 4.63 -1.40 2.13
C GLY A 126 5.10 -1.59 3.58
N LEU A 127 4.41 -2.44 4.35
CA LEU A 127 4.77 -2.74 5.74
C LEU A 127 6.03 -3.60 5.87
N THR A 128 6.32 -4.45 4.89
CA THR A 128 7.58 -5.20 4.87
C THR A 128 8.74 -4.26 4.55
N ASN A 129 8.58 -3.39 3.56
CA ASN A 129 9.62 -2.46 3.13
C ASN A 129 9.95 -1.40 4.18
N ILE A 130 8.95 -0.91 4.92
CA ILE A 130 9.20 0.01 6.05
C ILE A 130 9.97 -0.65 7.19
N ALA A 131 9.75 -1.94 7.44
CA ALA A 131 10.45 -2.68 8.49
C ALA A 131 11.88 -3.09 8.09
N SER A 132 12.13 -3.29 6.79
CA SER A 132 13.45 -3.65 6.26
C SER A 132 14.35 -2.46 5.93
N GLY A 133 13.74 -1.27 5.76
CA GLY A 133 14.42 -0.03 5.38
C GLY A 133 15.03 0.70 6.56
#